data_AF-A0A845YJ25-F1
#
_entry.id   AF-A0A845YJ25-F1
#
_cell.length_a   1.000
_cell.length_b   1.000
_cell.length_c   1.000
_cell.angle_alpha   90.00
_cell.angle_beta   90.00
_cell.angle_gamma   90.00
#
_symmetry.space_group_name_H-M   'P 1'
#
loop_
_entity.id
_entity.type
_entity.pdbx_description
1 polymer ?
#
loop_
_entity_poly.entity_id
_entity_poly.type
_entity_poly.pdbx_seq_one_letter_code
_entity_poly.pdbx_strand_id
1 'polypeptide(L)'
;MANYSQSLQASASERLLGIWKARYVAKVQTISTTPINFRTYPLEFAASNTGRQKTLEKLSDKLIKDASHAAAARTKRIYLQHEYLKFNTTVDLSKFTLKTVPVLLQYYQQQPPLIISSTQEEFEAGMSPKTQFGISEIGSLADHLETCFSEFKAQHSASKDWLIQCFLTSQISITSASLLAVLDPVEQAMFKPYCDLLEEYVSIPWSRLCAAATQYNQASRQYQLVERLLENSSNISLTAYQKLSQQFSSYAINRGGLNDLKIKRSALRDFDMFQVYLWLCLLQGNLDVIENELVIFCDYVFKGMGIPWRMVTMGTRLLLEEILSRLTADEKVAATQFLNGMMHAIEAVD
;
A
#
# COMPACT_ATOMS: atom_id res chain seq x y z
N MET A 1 19.65 -44.66 12.62
CA MET A 1 20.06 -43.54 11.76
C MET A 1 18.80 -42.79 11.37
N ALA A 2 18.54 -41.65 12.02
CA ALA A 2 17.34 -40.86 11.80
C ALA A 2 17.57 -39.88 10.65
N ASN A 3 16.72 -39.97 9.62
CA ASN A 3 16.64 -38.98 8.55
C ASN A 3 15.99 -37.70 9.09
N TYR A 4 16.79 -36.66 9.33
CA TYR A 4 16.31 -35.30 9.52
C TYR A 4 16.15 -34.64 8.14
N SER A 5 14.97 -34.80 7.56
CA SER A 5 14.47 -33.92 6.51
C SER A 5 13.37 -33.05 7.11
N GLN A 6 13.74 -32.17 8.06
CA GLN A 6 12.86 -31.06 8.41
C GLN A 6 12.96 -30.04 7.27
N SER A 7 11.98 -30.02 6.39
CA SER A 7 11.73 -28.85 5.56
C SER A 7 11.53 -27.67 6.51
N LEU A 8 12.38 -26.64 6.45
CA LEU A 8 12.16 -25.41 7.21
C LEU A 8 10.84 -24.79 6.74
N GLN A 9 9.79 -24.99 7.53
CA GLN A 9 8.49 -24.40 7.26
C GLN A 9 8.55 -22.93 7.67
N ALA A 10 8.45 -22.02 6.70
CA ALA A 10 8.48 -20.57 6.93
C ALA A 10 7.48 -20.17 8.03
N SER A 11 7.93 -19.41 9.01
CA SER A 11 7.16 -18.92 10.17
C SER A 11 5.92 -18.12 9.76
N ALA A 12 4.98 -17.94 10.70
CA ALA A 12 3.77 -17.15 10.49
C ALA A 12 4.06 -15.73 9.96
N SER A 13 5.06 -15.05 10.55
CA SER A 13 5.48 -13.72 10.10
C SER A 13 6.07 -13.74 8.69
N GLU A 14 6.92 -14.72 8.37
CA GLU A 14 7.55 -14.83 7.04
C GLU A 14 6.53 -15.07 5.92
N ARG A 15 5.45 -15.80 6.22
CA ARG A 15 4.36 -16.02 5.27
C ARG A 15 3.53 -14.76 5.04
N LEU A 16 3.16 -14.01 6.09
CA LEU A 16 2.49 -12.72 5.91
C LEU A 16 3.36 -11.72 5.16
N LEU A 17 4.67 -11.71 5.42
CA LEU A 17 5.63 -10.94 4.64
C LEU A 17 5.66 -11.40 3.18
N GLY A 18 5.53 -12.70 2.91
CA GLY A 18 5.36 -13.26 1.56
C GLY A 18 4.11 -12.74 0.85
N ILE A 19 2.97 -12.68 1.54
CA ILE A 19 1.72 -12.11 1.00
C ILE A 19 1.89 -10.62 0.68
N TRP A 20 2.49 -9.86 1.60
CA TRP A 20 2.77 -8.44 1.36
C TRP A 20 3.71 -8.25 0.16
N LYS A 21 4.79 -9.07 0.08
CA LYS A 21 5.75 -9.07 -1.03
C LYS A 21 5.08 -9.29 -2.39
N ALA A 22 4.15 -10.23 -2.45
CA ALA A 22 3.47 -10.61 -3.69
C ALA A 22 2.70 -9.44 -4.34
N ARG A 23 2.32 -8.41 -3.58
CA ARG A 23 1.60 -7.22 -4.07
C ARG A 23 2.42 -6.36 -5.03
N TYR A 24 3.75 -6.41 -4.95
CA TYR A 24 4.65 -5.57 -5.76
C TYR A 24 5.38 -6.35 -6.85
N VAL A 25 5.02 -7.63 -7.05
CA VAL A 25 5.49 -8.43 -8.17
C VAL A 25 4.50 -8.27 -9.32
N ALA A 26 4.88 -7.44 -10.30
CA ALA A 26 4.09 -7.28 -11.51
C ALA A 26 4.34 -8.47 -12.45
N LYS A 27 3.24 -9.07 -12.93
CA LYS A 27 3.26 -10.07 -14.00
C LYS A 27 3.23 -9.32 -15.33
N VAL A 28 4.11 -9.62 -16.27
CA VAL A 28 4.14 -8.91 -17.58
C VAL A 28 2.83 -9.05 -18.37
N GLN A 29 2.04 -10.11 -18.13
CA GLN A 29 0.68 -10.27 -18.69
C GLN A 29 -0.26 -9.10 -18.35
N THR A 30 -0.11 -8.48 -17.17
CA THR A 30 -0.92 -7.32 -16.73
C THR A 30 -0.53 -6.00 -17.40
N ILE A 31 0.65 -5.93 -18.03
CA ILE A 31 1.08 -4.75 -18.78
C ILE A 31 0.41 -4.71 -20.17
N SER A 32 0.20 -5.89 -20.78
CA SER A 32 -0.36 -6.07 -22.13
C SER A 32 -1.83 -5.65 -22.28
N THR A 33 -2.57 -5.51 -21.17
CA THR A 33 -3.97 -5.08 -21.18
C THR A 33 -4.16 -3.56 -21.13
N THR A 34 -3.07 -2.81 -20.94
CA THR A 34 -3.05 -1.35 -21.15
C THR A 34 -2.96 -1.09 -22.66
N PRO A 35 -3.62 -0.07 -23.26
CA PRO A 35 -3.60 0.19 -24.71
C PRO A 35 -2.21 0.53 -25.30
N ILE A 36 -1.18 0.49 -24.46
CA ILE A 36 0.19 0.84 -24.77
C ILE A 36 0.85 -0.44 -25.25
N ASN A 37 1.09 -0.54 -26.57
CA ASN A 37 1.87 -1.60 -27.19
C ASN A 37 3.30 -1.61 -26.61
N PHE A 38 3.50 -2.26 -25.47
CA PHE A 38 4.81 -2.50 -24.91
C PHE A 38 5.50 -3.57 -25.77
N ARG A 39 6.27 -3.12 -26.77
CA ARG A 39 7.25 -4.00 -27.41
C ARG A 39 8.21 -4.50 -26.33
N THR A 40 8.69 -5.73 -26.45
CA THR A 40 9.63 -6.37 -25.51
C THR A 40 10.93 -5.58 -25.34
N TYR A 41 11.41 -4.97 -26.42
CA TYR A 41 12.67 -4.20 -26.45
C TYR A 41 12.71 -2.98 -25.50
N PRO A 42 11.69 -2.08 -25.46
CA PRO A 42 11.61 -1.02 -24.46
C PRO A 42 11.68 -1.50 -22.99
N LEU A 43 11.08 -2.65 -22.66
CA LEU A 43 11.03 -3.17 -21.30
C LEU A 43 12.39 -3.76 -20.87
N GLU A 44 13.00 -4.55 -21.74
CA GLU A 44 14.35 -5.10 -21.54
C GLU A 44 15.37 -3.98 -21.31
N PHE A 45 15.32 -2.95 -22.16
CA PHE A 45 16.20 -1.80 -22.02
C PHE A 45 15.96 -1.08 -20.69
N ALA A 46 14.71 -0.76 -20.34
CA ALA A 46 14.38 -0.06 -19.11
C ALA A 46 14.77 -0.85 -17.84
N ALA A 47 14.72 -2.18 -17.88
CA ALA A 47 15.11 -3.03 -16.77
C ALA A 47 16.63 -3.28 -16.68
N SER A 48 17.38 -2.97 -17.73
CA SER A 48 18.85 -3.02 -17.70
C SER A 48 19.44 -1.93 -16.79
N ASN A 49 20.69 -2.13 -16.34
CA ASN A 49 21.41 -1.13 -15.55
C ASN A 49 21.45 0.24 -16.25
N THR A 50 21.66 0.25 -17.57
CA THR A 50 21.68 1.48 -18.38
C THR A 50 20.32 2.16 -18.44
N GLY A 51 19.23 1.40 -18.60
CA GLY A 51 17.87 1.96 -18.61
C GLY A 51 17.45 2.52 -17.25
N ARG A 52 17.79 1.81 -16.17
CA ARG A 52 17.57 2.29 -14.79
C ARG A 52 18.37 3.55 -14.50
N GLN A 53 19.63 3.61 -14.95
CA GLN A 53 20.45 4.82 -14.82
C GLN A 53 19.83 6.02 -15.52
N LYS A 54 19.30 5.84 -16.75
CA LYS A 54 18.57 6.90 -17.46
C LYS A 54 17.30 7.33 -16.71
N THR A 55 16.59 6.40 -16.09
CA THR A 55 15.43 6.71 -15.25
C THR A 55 15.85 7.57 -14.05
N LEU A 56 16.96 7.22 -13.39
CA LEU A 56 17.53 8.00 -12.29
C LEU A 56 17.95 9.42 -12.71
N GLU A 57 18.54 9.58 -13.90
CA GLU A 57 18.92 10.89 -14.43
C GLU A 57 17.71 11.82 -14.61
N LYS A 58 16.55 11.27 -15.02
CA LYS A 58 15.28 12.03 -15.06
C LYS A 58 14.80 12.42 -13.66
N LEU A 59 15.03 11.57 -12.67
CA LEU A 59 14.68 11.78 -11.26
C LEU A 59 15.78 12.50 -10.47
N SER A 60 16.27 13.62 -11.01
CA SER A 60 17.34 14.40 -10.39
C SER A 60 17.02 14.88 -8.96
N ASP A 61 18.05 15.11 -8.14
CA ASP A 61 17.94 15.68 -6.79
C ASP A 61 17.10 16.97 -6.75
N LYS A 62 17.23 17.81 -7.78
CA LYS A 62 16.47 19.04 -7.90
C LYS A 62 14.98 18.74 -8.07
N LEU A 63 14.61 17.83 -8.97
CA LEU A 63 13.22 17.43 -9.17
C LEU A 63 12.62 16.82 -7.90
N ILE A 64 13.37 15.95 -7.20
CA ILE A 64 12.92 15.34 -5.94
C ILE A 64 12.65 16.42 -4.89
N LYS A 65 13.54 17.41 -4.77
CA LYS A 65 13.38 18.55 -3.86
C LYS A 65 12.16 19.39 -4.20
N ASP A 66 12.02 19.78 -5.46
CA ASP A 66 10.91 20.61 -5.93
C ASP A 66 9.56 19.89 -5.74
N ALA A 67 9.49 18.61 -6.10
CA ALA A 67 8.30 17.78 -5.91
C ALA A 67 7.96 17.59 -4.42
N SER A 68 8.95 17.34 -3.56
CA SER A 68 8.75 17.15 -2.11
C SER A 68 8.28 18.42 -1.42
N HIS A 69 8.84 19.59 -1.78
CA HIS A 69 8.41 20.88 -1.25
C HIS A 69 7.01 21.27 -1.73
N ALA A 70 6.72 21.10 -3.03
CA ALA A 70 5.40 21.36 -3.58
C ALA A 70 4.33 20.46 -2.95
N ALA A 71 4.65 19.18 -2.74
CA ALA A 71 3.80 18.24 -2.03
C ALA A 71 3.56 18.68 -0.58
N ALA A 72 4.62 19.00 0.18
CA ALA A 72 4.49 19.47 1.56
C ALA A 72 3.60 20.72 1.66
N ALA A 73 3.78 21.69 0.76
CA ALA A 73 2.96 22.90 0.72
C ALA A 73 1.48 22.58 0.40
N ARG A 74 1.23 21.66 -0.54
CA ARG A 74 -0.13 21.23 -0.89
C ARG A 74 -0.79 20.47 0.25
N THR A 75 -0.09 19.52 0.86
CA THR A 75 -0.58 18.75 2.01
C THR A 75 -0.88 19.66 3.19
N LYS A 76 0.00 20.63 3.48
CA LYS A 76 -0.26 21.65 4.49
C LYS A 76 -1.59 22.36 4.22
N ARG A 77 -1.87 22.80 2.99
CA ARG A 77 -3.16 23.43 2.64
C ARG A 77 -4.37 22.53 2.84
N ILE A 78 -4.25 21.23 2.57
CA ILE A 78 -5.33 20.26 2.80
C ILE A 78 -5.71 20.22 4.28
N TYR A 79 -4.71 20.27 5.17
CA TYR A 79 -4.95 20.10 6.60
C TYR A 79 -4.87 21.39 7.44
N LEU A 80 -4.57 22.56 6.85
CA LEU A 80 -4.50 23.87 7.52
C LEU A 80 -5.81 24.27 8.20
N GLN A 81 -6.93 23.66 7.82
CA GLN A 81 -8.23 23.87 8.45
C GLN A 81 -8.34 23.20 9.83
N HIS A 82 -7.37 22.36 10.21
CA HIS A 82 -7.36 21.68 11.51
C HIS A 82 -6.34 22.34 12.45
N GLU A 83 -6.82 22.92 13.55
CA GLU A 83 -6.04 23.72 14.53
C GLU A 83 -4.86 22.99 15.20
N TYR A 84 -4.76 21.67 15.02
CA TYR A 84 -3.82 20.81 15.73
C TYR A 84 -2.47 20.59 15.01
N LEU A 85 -2.32 21.04 13.76
CA LEU A 85 -1.10 20.83 12.98
C LEU A 85 -0.06 21.93 13.17
N LYS A 86 0.75 21.80 14.21
CA LYS A 86 1.91 22.66 14.45
C LYS A 86 3.16 22.12 13.77
N PHE A 87 3.14 22.03 12.44
CA PHE A 87 4.37 21.79 11.69
C PHE A 87 5.13 23.10 11.50
N ASN A 88 6.33 23.17 12.10
CA ASN A 88 7.16 24.37 12.17
C ASN A 88 7.46 24.96 10.79
N THR A 89 7.77 24.14 9.77
CA THR A 89 7.90 24.58 8.37
C THR A 89 7.55 23.47 7.36
N THR A 90 7.20 23.84 6.12
CA THR A 90 7.06 22.89 5.00
C THR A 90 8.38 22.21 4.62
N VAL A 91 9.51 22.83 4.98
CA VAL A 91 10.85 22.29 4.75
C VAL A 91 11.10 21.11 5.68
N ASP A 92 10.80 21.25 6.98
CA ASP A 92 10.93 20.16 7.95
C ASP A 92 10.08 18.95 7.56
N LEU A 93 8.87 19.23 7.08
CA LEU A 93 7.94 18.24 6.59
C LEU A 93 8.42 17.50 5.34
N SER A 94 9.21 18.14 4.47
CA SER A 94 9.79 17.49 3.29
C SER A 94 10.94 16.54 3.60
N LYS A 95 11.55 16.64 4.80
CA LYS A 95 12.73 15.86 5.17
C LYS A 95 12.50 14.35 5.07
N PHE A 96 11.31 13.87 5.44
CA PHE A 96 11.00 12.45 5.33
C PHE A 96 11.12 11.98 3.87
N THR A 97 10.39 12.62 2.96
CA THR A 97 10.40 12.26 1.53
C THR A 97 11.77 12.46 0.89
N LEU A 98 12.49 13.52 1.28
CA LEU A 98 13.87 13.78 0.83
C LEU A 98 14.85 12.70 1.30
N LYS A 99 14.58 12.02 2.43
CA LYS A 99 15.38 10.91 2.93
C LYS A 99 14.97 9.58 2.29
N THR A 100 13.68 9.33 2.12
CA THR A 100 13.17 8.02 1.66
C THR A 100 13.21 7.83 0.15
N VAL A 101 12.97 8.86 -0.67
CA VAL A 101 13.02 8.73 -2.14
C VAL A 101 14.40 8.28 -2.64
N PRO A 102 15.55 8.83 -2.16
CA PRO A 102 16.86 8.31 -2.52
C PRO A 102 17.06 6.83 -2.17
N VAL A 103 16.52 6.37 -1.03
CA VAL A 103 16.55 4.95 -0.64
C VAL A 103 15.78 4.11 -1.66
N LEU A 104 14.59 4.55 -2.09
CA LEU A 104 13.83 3.85 -3.14
C LEU A 104 14.62 3.75 -4.45
N LEU A 105 15.29 4.83 -4.85
CA LEU A 105 16.10 4.86 -6.08
C LEU A 105 17.30 3.93 -6.02
N GLN A 106 17.95 3.83 -4.86
CA GLN A 106 19.04 2.88 -4.63
C GLN A 106 18.55 1.44 -4.82
N TYR A 107 17.44 1.07 -4.19
CA TYR A 107 16.86 -0.27 -4.33
C TYR A 107 16.35 -0.56 -5.76
N TYR A 108 15.82 0.46 -6.43
CA TYR A 108 15.44 0.37 -7.84
C TYR A 108 16.64 0.13 -8.74
N GLN A 109 17.76 0.82 -8.52
CA GLN A 109 18.99 0.68 -9.32
C GLN A 109 19.67 -0.68 -9.12
N GLN A 110 19.58 -1.25 -7.92
CA GLN A 110 20.23 -2.52 -7.54
C GLN A 110 19.47 -3.78 -7.99
N GLN A 111 18.27 -3.65 -8.55
CA GLN A 111 17.52 -4.82 -9.01
C GLN A 111 18.26 -5.55 -10.14
N PRO A 112 18.21 -6.90 -10.16
CA PRO A 112 18.79 -7.66 -11.24
C PRO A 112 18.11 -7.29 -12.58
N PRO A 113 18.86 -7.37 -13.70
CA PRO A 113 18.28 -7.25 -15.03
C PRO A 113 17.16 -8.28 -15.23
N LEU A 114 16.14 -7.92 -16.02
CA LEU A 114 15.10 -8.88 -16.40
C LEU A 114 15.71 -10.03 -17.21
N ILE A 115 15.61 -11.25 -16.68
CA ILE A 115 15.89 -12.46 -17.45
C ILE A 115 14.61 -12.84 -18.17
N ILE A 116 14.57 -12.64 -19.48
CA ILE A 116 13.51 -13.18 -20.33
C ILE A 116 13.93 -14.59 -20.70
N SER A 117 13.47 -15.56 -19.92
CA SER A 117 13.53 -16.96 -20.32
C SER A 117 12.52 -17.15 -21.45
N SER A 118 12.95 -16.98 -22.69
CA SER A 118 12.25 -17.52 -23.85
C SER A 118 12.92 -18.84 -24.19
N THR A 119 12.54 -19.93 -23.53
CA THR A 119 12.87 -21.25 -24.09
C THR A 119 12.01 -21.43 -25.34
N GLN A 120 12.64 -21.90 -26.42
CA GLN A 120 11.99 -22.11 -27.72
C GLN A 120 10.75 -23.02 -27.60
N GLU A 121 10.73 -23.91 -26.60
CA GLU A 121 9.60 -24.78 -26.21
C GLU A 121 8.37 -24.01 -25.67
N GLU A 122 8.54 -22.87 -24.98
CA GLU A 122 7.40 -22.08 -24.45
C GLU A 122 6.63 -21.35 -25.56
N PHE A 123 7.32 -20.98 -26.64
CA PHE A 123 6.72 -20.34 -27.81
C PHE A 123 5.89 -21.32 -28.64
N GLU A 124 6.35 -22.58 -28.76
CA GLU A 124 5.62 -23.67 -29.43
C GLU A 124 4.40 -24.14 -28.61
N ALA A 125 4.45 -24.01 -27.28
CA ALA A 125 3.34 -24.36 -26.38
C ALA A 125 2.26 -23.26 -26.25
N GLY A 126 2.40 -22.11 -26.93
CA GLY A 126 1.47 -20.99 -26.81
C GLY A 126 1.48 -20.35 -25.41
N MET A 127 2.53 -20.58 -24.61
CA MET A 127 2.66 -20.03 -23.27
C MET A 127 3.33 -18.65 -23.35
N SER A 128 2.65 -17.62 -22.87
CA SER A 128 3.25 -16.29 -22.76
C SER A 128 4.46 -16.34 -21.81
N PRO A 129 5.59 -15.70 -22.13
CA PRO A 129 6.78 -15.70 -21.27
C PRO A 129 6.43 -15.19 -19.86
N LYS A 130 6.83 -15.96 -18.84
CA LYS A 130 6.65 -15.59 -17.43
C LYS A 130 7.72 -14.58 -17.00
N THR A 131 7.62 -13.36 -17.50
CA THR A 131 8.46 -12.29 -17.00
C THR A 131 7.82 -11.71 -15.73
N GLN A 132 8.49 -11.87 -14.60
CA GLN A 132 8.15 -11.22 -13.34
C GLN A 132 9.15 -10.08 -13.10
N PHE A 133 8.65 -8.90 -12.77
CA PHE A 133 9.46 -7.77 -12.31
C PHE A 133 8.79 -7.17 -11.09
N GLY A 134 9.59 -6.73 -10.13
CA GLY A 134 9.08 -6.25 -8.85
C GLY A 134 10.22 -5.89 -7.91
N ILE A 135 9.88 -5.66 -6.65
CA ILE A 135 10.86 -5.38 -5.60
C ILE A 135 11.32 -6.71 -5.00
N SER A 136 12.56 -7.11 -5.26
CA SER A 136 13.10 -8.40 -4.75
C SER A 136 13.36 -8.37 -3.23
N GLU A 137 13.73 -7.21 -2.69
CA GLU A 137 14.25 -7.02 -1.32
C GLU A 137 13.30 -6.20 -0.43
N ILE A 138 12.00 -6.49 -0.47
CA ILE A 138 10.99 -5.71 0.28
C ILE A 138 11.23 -5.70 1.79
N GLY A 139 11.69 -6.81 2.37
CA GLY A 139 11.97 -6.86 3.82
C GLY A 139 13.06 -5.85 4.19
N SER A 140 14.21 -5.96 3.53
CA SER A 140 15.34 -5.05 3.68
C SER A 140 14.95 -3.59 3.42
N LEU A 141 14.13 -3.32 2.39
CA LEU A 141 13.65 -1.97 2.10
C LEU A 141 12.70 -1.47 3.20
N ALA A 142 11.76 -2.29 3.68
CA ALA A 142 10.85 -1.94 4.77
C ALA A 142 11.61 -1.61 6.07
N ASP A 143 12.67 -2.34 6.39
CA ASP A 143 13.52 -2.08 7.58
C ASP A 143 14.22 -0.72 7.49
N HIS A 144 14.73 -0.35 6.31
CA HIS A 144 15.30 0.99 6.09
C HIS A 144 14.26 2.10 6.19
N LEU A 145 13.05 1.86 5.66
CA LEU A 145 11.94 2.81 5.77
C LEU A 145 11.48 2.98 7.23
N GLU A 146 11.47 1.91 8.03
CA GLU A 146 11.17 1.94 9.46
C GLU A 146 12.17 2.75 10.27
N THR A 147 13.45 2.62 9.94
CA THR A 147 14.49 3.47 10.53
C THR A 147 14.23 4.94 10.22
N CYS A 148 13.92 5.27 8.96
CA CYS A 148 13.61 6.64 8.55
C CYS A 148 12.34 7.19 9.22
N PHE A 149 11.30 6.37 9.34
CA PHE A 149 10.02 6.76 9.90
C PHE A 149 10.11 6.95 11.42
N SER A 150 10.80 6.07 12.12
CA SER A 150 11.05 6.17 13.56
C SER A 150 11.86 7.41 13.91
N GLU A 151 12.92 7.72 13.15
CA GLU A 151 13.67 8.97 13.32
C GLU A 151 12.80 10.21 13.09
N PHE A 152 11.95 10.18 12.06
CA PHE A 152 11.07 11.31 11.75
C PHE A 152 10.03 11.55 12.85
N LYS A 153 9.42 10.48 13.39
CA LYS A 153 8.52 10.57 14.55
C LYS A 153 9.25 11.14 15.78
N ALA A 154 10.45 10.67 16.08
CA ALA A 154 11.24 11.18 17.20
C ALA A 154 11.52 12.69 17.10
N GLN A 155 11.85 13.18 15.90
CA GLN A 155 12.06 14.60 15.62
C GLN A 155 10.78 15.45 15.77
N HIS A 156 9.61 14.82 15.69
CA HIS A 156 8.31 15.48 15.76
C HIS A 156 7.48 15.00 16.95
N SER A 157 8.13 14.54 18.03
CA SER A 157 7.49 14.00 19.24
C SER A 157 6.48 14.95 19.93
N ALA A 158 6.54 16.26 19.64
CA ALA A 158 5.54 17.23 20.07
C ALA A 158 4.19 17.12 19.31
N SER A 159 4.17 16.43 18.17
CA SER A 159 2.97 16.14 17.37
C SER A 159 2.47 14.73 17.68
N LYS A 160 1.16 14.49 17.54
CA LYS A 160 0.60 13.15 17.67
C LYS A 160 1.00 12.28 16.47
N ASP A 161 1.37 11.03 16.72
CA ASP A 161 1.85 10.10 15.68
C ASP A 161 0.89 9.96 14.49
N TRP A 162 -0.42 9.93 14.73
CA TRP A 162 -1.42 9.82 13.66
C TRP A 162 -1.52 11.08 12.78
N LEU A 163 -1.24 12.29 13.32
CA LEU A 163 -1.20 13.52 12.52
C LEU A 163 -0.01 13.49 11.55
N ILE A 164 1.14 13.04 12.06
CA ILE A 164 2.34 12.81 11.26
C ILE A 164 2.01 11.81 10.15
N GLN A 165 1.34 10.71 10.47
CA GLN A 165 0.95 9.69 9.50
C GLN A 165 0.04 10.26 8.40
N CYS A 166 -1.06 10.95 8.74
CA CYS A 166 -1.99 11.56 7.78
C CYS A 166 -1.26 12.50 6.79
N PHE A 167 -0.37 13.33 7.34
CA PHE A 167 0.44 14.25 6.57
C PHE A 167 1.36 13.51 5.60
N LEU A 168 2.13 12.54 6.11
CA LEU A 168 3.09 11.78 5.31
C LEU A 168 2.42 10.99 4.20
N THR A 169 1.29 10.33 4.44
CA THR A 169 0.55 9.60 3.40
C THR A 169 0.18 10.53 2.24
N SER A 170 -0.34 11.71 2.54
CA SER A 170 -0.76 12.67 1.51
C SER A 170 0.43 13.28 0.77
N GLN A 171 1.48 13.65 1.50
CA GLN A 171 2.70 14.20 0.94
C GLN A 171 3.37 13.20 0.00
N ILE A 172 3.58 11.97 0.45
CA ILE A 172 4.21 10.92 -0.35
C ILE A 172 3.38 10.66 -1.60
N SER A 173 2.06 10.53 -1.48
CA SER A 173 1.20 10.30 -2.65
C SER A 173 1.31 11.41 -3.69
N ILE A 174 1.38 12.68 -3.25
CA ILE A 174 1.58 13.82 -4.15
C ILE A 174 2.99 13.81 -4.75
N THR A 175 4.03 13.54 -3.96
CA THR A 175 5.41 13.47 -4.47
C THR A 175 5.57 12.34 -5.47
N SER A 176 5.12 11.13 -5.14
CA SER A 176 5.11 9.96 -6.03
C SER A 176 4.43 10.27 -7.36
N ALA A 177 3.26 10.92 -7.32
CA ALA A 177 2.55 11.32 -8.54
C ALA A 177 3.37 12.32 -9.39
N SER A 178 4.05 13.28 -8.77
CA SER A 178 4.94 14.23 -9.47
C SER A 178 6.17 13.55 -10.07
N LEU A 179 6.79 12.61 -9.36
CA LEU A 179 7.94 11.86 -9.86
C LEU A 179 7.55 10.94 -11.01
N LEU A 180 6.43 10.24 -10.91
CA LEU A 180 5.95 9.36 -11.99
C LEU A 180 5.56 10.15 -13.24
N ALA A 181 5.08 11.39 -13.11
CA ALA A 181 4.64 12.20 -14.24
C ALA A 181 5.77 12.60 -15.21
N VAL A 182 7.04 12.56 -14.79
CA VAL A 182 8.19 12.86 -15.66
C VAL A 182 8.75 11.64 -16.38
N LEU A 183 8.27 10.45 -16.01
CA LEU A 183 8.77 9.17 -16.53
C LEU A 183 7.94 8.70 -17.72
N ASP A 184 8.57 7.98 -18.63
CA ASP A 184 7.87 7.32 -19.73
C ASP A 184 7.07 6.13 -19.21
N PRO A 185 6.03 5.63 -19.91
CA PRO A 185 5.15 4.59 -19.40
C PRO A 185 5.86 3.31 -18.92
N VAL A 186 6.95 2.90 -19.58
CA VAL A 186 7.76 1.74 -19.17
C VAL A 186 8.47 2.02 -17.84
N GLU A 187 9.09 3.18 -17.73
CA GLU A 187 9.79 3.61 -16.51
C GLU A 187 8.80 3.76 -15.35
N GLN A 188 7.62 4.33 -15.62
CA GLN A 188 6.52 4.37 -14.65
C GLN A 188 6.13 2.96 -14.19
N ALA A 189 5.93 2.00 -15.10
CA ALA A 189 5.58 0.64 -14.73
C ALA A 189 6.65 -0.03 -13.84
N MET A 190 7.93 0.29 -14.06
CA MET A 190 9.06 -0.25 -13.31
C MET A 190 9.28 0.44 -11.95
N PHE A 191 9.06 1.75 -11.86
CA PHE A 191 9.32 2.54 -10.65
C PHE A 191 8.10 2.68 -9.73
N LYS A 192 6.89 2.62 -10.29
CA LYS A 192 5.64 2.73 -9.52
C LYS A 192 5.53 1.75 -8.33
N PRO A 193 5.97 0.48 -8.40
CA PRO A 193 5.92 -0.41 -7.24
C PRO A 193 6.66 0.13 -6.01
N TYR A 194 7.74 0.89 -6.20
CA TYR A 194 8.50 1.51 -5.11
C TYR A 194 7.75 2.68 -4.48
N CYS A 195 7.10 3.49 -5.32
CA CYS A 195 6.21 4.55 -4.86
C CYS A 195 5.02 3.98 -4.07
N ASP A 196 4.39 2.92 -4.60
CA ASP A 196 3.27 2.25 -3.97
C ASP A 196 3.67 1.63 -2.63
N LEU A 197 4.84 1.00 -2.54
CA LEU A 197 5.37 0.46 -1.29
C LEU A 197 5.56 1.57 -0.24
N LEU A 198 6.14 2.70 -0.62
CA LEU A 198 6.34 3.82 0.31
C LEU A 198 5.01 4.41 0.78
N GLU A 199 4.02 4.55 -0.10
CA GLU A 199 2.67 4.99 0.26
C GLU A 199 1.98 4.01 1.21
N GLU A 200 2.00 2.72 0.90
CA GLU A 200 1.41 1.67 1.75
C GLU A 200 2.14 1.57 3.09
N TYR A 201 3.47 1.67 3.10
CA TYR A 201 4.28 1.58 4.31
C TYR A 201 3.89 2.63 5.36
N VAL A 202 3.58 3.87 4.95
CA VAL A 202 3.17 4.92 5.89
C VAL A 202 1.67 4.92 6.22
N SER A 203 0.84 4.21 5.46
CA SER A 203 -0.62 4.26 5.63
C SER A 203 -1.20 2.97 6.21
N ILE A 204 -0.53 1.84 5.98
CA ILE A 204 -1.00 0.51 6.32
C ILE A 204 -0.01 -0.15 7.28
N PRO A 205 -0.43 -0.66 8.46
CA PRO A 205 0.46 -1.19 9.48
C PRO A 205 0.95 -2.62 9.18
N TRP A 206 1.48 -2.86 7.98
CA TRP A 206 1.97 -4.17 7.53
C TRP A 206 3.10 -4.72 8.40
N SER A 207 4.08 -3.88 8.78
CA SER A 207 5.19 -4.31 9.65
C SER A 207 4.68 -4.79 11.01
N ARG A 208 3.71 -4.07 11.59
CA ARG A 208 3.05 -4.44 12.86
C ARG A 208 2.21 -5.71 12.73
N LEU A 209 1.53 -5.91 11.61
CA LEU A 209 0.80 -7.14 11.33
C LEU A 209 1.72 -8.36 11.28
N CYS A 210 2.82 -8.26 10.52
CA CYS A 210 3.84 -9.31 10.45
C CYS A 210 4.47 -9.55 11.83
N ALA A 211 4.76 -8.50 12.60
CA ALA A 211 5.28 -8.62 13.96
C ALA A 211 4.27 -9.31 14.90
N ALA A 212 2.98 -8.96 14.85
CA ALA A 212 1.93 -9.59 15.66
C ALA A 212 1.81 -11.09 15.35
N ALA A 213 1.97 -11.48 14.08
CA ALA A 213 1.93 -12.88 13.67
C ALA A 213 3.03 -13.76 14.30
N THR A 214 4.12 -13.18 14.80
CA THR A 214 5.18 -13.94 15.50
C THR A 214 4.69 -14.62 16.78
N GLN A 215 3.59 -14.14 17.37
CA GLN A 215 3.00 -14.70 18.58
C GLN A 215 2.15 -15.96 18.29
N TYR A 216 1.95 -16.31 17.02
CA TYR A 216 1.06 -17.36 16.59
C TYR A 216 1.80 -18.53 15.94
N ASN A 217 1.33 -19.74 16.26
CA ASN A 217 1.65 -20.91 15.46
C ASN A 217 0.85 -20.88 14.15
N GLN A 218 1.44 -21.39 13.06
CA GLN A 218 0.79 -21.57 11.75
C GLN A 218 -0.45 -22.48 11.81
N ALA A 219 -0.53 -23.37 12.81
CA ALA A 219 -1.69 -24.20 13.05
C ALA A 219 -2.82 -23.48 13.83
N SER A 220 -2.59 -22.25 14.31
CA SER A 220 -3.64 -21.52 15.03
C SER A 220 -4.74 -21.06 14.07
N ARG A 221 -5.99 -21.24 14.48
CA ARG A 221 -7.16 -20.89 13.67
C ARG A 221 -7.20 -19.39 13.36
N GLN A 222 -6.81 -18.54 14.31
CA GLN A 222 -6.77 -17.09 14.14
C GLN A 222 -5.76 -16.68 13.05
N TYR A 223 -4.56 -17.26 13.08
CA TYR A 223 -3.55 -16.99 12.05
C TYR A 223 -4.00 -17.48 10.68
N GLN A 224 -4.52 -18.72 10.58
CA GLN A 224 -4.96 -19.29 9.30
C GLN A 224 -6.09 -18.47 8.66
N LEU A 225 -7.00 -17.95 9.49
CA LEU A 225 -8.05 -17.03 9.05
C LEU A 225 -7.46 -15.76 8.45
N VAL A 226 -6.53 -15.12 9.16
CA VAL A 226 -5.88 -13.87 8.72
C VAL A 226 -5.08 -14.09 7.43
N GLU A 227 -4.27 -15.15 7.37
CA GLU A 227 -3.48 -15.53 6.20
C GLU A 227 -4.38 -15.68 4.97
N ARG A 228 -5.43 -16.50 5.08
CA ARG A 228 -6.38 -16.76 3.98
C ARG A 228 -7.11 -15.49 3.51
N LEU A 229 -7.52 -14.62 4.42
CA LEU A 229 -8.24 -13.40 4.05
C LEU A 229 -7.31 -12.35 3.44
N LEU A 230 -6.06 -12.25 3.89
CA LEU A 230 -5.05 -11.39 3.28
C LEU A 230 -4.72 -11.81 1.85
N GLU A 231 -4.60 -13.10 1.58
CA GLU A 231 -4.42 -13.63 0.21
C GLU A 231 -5.57 -13.20 -0.74
N ASN A 232 -6.76 -12.98 -0.18
CA ASN A 232 -7.95 -12.58 -0.93
C ASN A 232 -8.28 -11.08 -0.82
N SER A 233 -7.48 -10.29 -0.10
CA SER A 233 -7.77 -8.90 0.26
C SER A 233 -8.08 -8.00 -0.93
N SER A 234 -7.27 -8.07 -2.00
CA SER A 234 -7.51 -7.28 -3.21
C SER A 234 -8.83 -7.62 -3.89
N ASN A 235 -9.26 -8.88 -3.83
CA ASN A 235 -10.54 -9.30 -4.39
C ASN A 235 -11.71 -8.84 -3.50
N ILE A 236 -11.55 -8.87 -2.16
CA ILE A 236 -12.51 -8.30 -1.20
C ILE A 236 -12.71 -6.81 -1.51
N SER A 237 -11.61 -6.05 -1.58
CA SER A 237 -11.61 -4.61 -1.87
C SER A 237 -12.27 -4.30 -3.21
N LEU A 238 -11.96 -5.07 -4.25
CA LEU A 238 -12.56 -4.86 -5.57
C LEU A 238 -14.07 -5.06 -5.56
N THR A 239 -14.57 -6.13 -4.94
CA THR A 239 -16.01 -6.40 -4.88
C THR A 239 -16.74 -5.33 -4.06
N ALA A 240 -16.19 -4.93 -2.91
CA ALA A 240 -16.75 -3.86 -2.08
C ALA A 240 -16.78 -2.53 -2.85
N TYR A 241 -15.70 -2.21 -3.60
CA TYR A 241 -15.61 -1.01 -4.41
C TYR A 241 -16.62 -0.97 -5.55
N GLN A 242 -16.84 -2.10 -6.23
CA GLN A 242 -17.83 -2.19 -7.29
C GLN A 242 -19.25 -1.93 -6.75
N LYS A 243 -19.59 -2.52 -5.60
CA LYS A 243 -20.87 -2.25 -4.91
C LYS A 243 -21.00 -0.78 -4.50
N LEU A 244 -19.96 -0.18 -3.93
CA LEU A 244 -19.95 1.24 -3.56
C LEU A 244 -20.13 2.15 -4.78
N SER A 245 -19.40 1.87 -5.86
CA SER A 245 -19.46 2.66 -7.10
C SER A 245 -20.83 2.62 -7.76
N GLN A 246 -21.55 1.50 -7.63
CA GLN A 246 -22.94 1.39 -8.09
C GLN A 246 -23.88 2.25 -7.24
N GLN A 247 -23.75 2.21 -5.92
CA GLN A 247 -24.58 3.00 -5.00
C GLN A 247 -24.34 4.51 -5.10
N PHE A 248 -23.11 4.91 -5.42
CA PHE A 248 -22.69 6.31 -5.56
C PHE A 248 -22.36 6.66 -7.02
N SER A 249 -23.11 6.12 -7.98
CA SER A 249 -22.84 6.28 -9.42
C SER A 249 -22.87 7.72 -9.92
N SER A 250 -23.64 8.61 -9.26
CA SER A 250 -23.69 10.05 -9.55
C SER A 250 -22.68 10.88 -8.74
N TYR A 251 -21.89 10.25 -7.86
CA TYR A 251 -20.94 10.97 -7.02
C TYR A 251 -19.71 11.37 -7.83
N ALA A 252 -19.50 12.67 -7.93
CA ALA A 252 -18.30 13.29 -8.47
C ALA A 252 -17.83 14.39 -7.53
N ILE A 253 -16.53 14.41 -7.26
CA ILE A 253 -15.85 15.52 -6.59
C ILE A 253 -15.03 16.29 -7.61
N ASN A 254 -14.45 17.42 -7.19
CA ASN A 254 -13.52 18.22 -8.00
C ASN A 254 -12.32 17.42 -8.54
N ARG A 255 -12.06 16.21 -8.02
CA ARG A 255 -11.00 15.29 -8.44
C ARG A 255 -11.47 14.18 -9.41
N GLY A 256 -12.75 14.15 -9.78
CA GLY A 256 -13.36 13.12 -10.62
C GLY A 256 -14.49 12.35 -9.92
N GLY A 257 -15.14 11.44 -10.66
CA GLY A 257 -16.11 10.48 -10.13
C GLY A 257 -15.46 9.14 -9.78
N LEU A 258 -16.24 8.21 -9.19
CA LEU A 258 -15.76 6.86 -8.83
C LEU A 258 -15.32 6.01 -10.03
N ASN A 259 -15.58 6.44 -11.26
CA ASN A 259 -15.06 5.76 -12.44
C ASN A 259 -13.64 6.23 -12.83
N ASP A 260 -13.10 7.26 -12.18
CA ASP A 260 -11.72 7.71 -12.40
C ASP A 260 -10.72 6.68 -11.84
N LEU A 261 -9.74 6.29 -12.67
CA LEU A 261 -8.73 5.29 -12.32
C LEU A 261 -7.92 5.67 -11.06
N LYS A 262 -7.64 6.96 -10.84
CA LYS A 262 -6.91 7.44 -9.66
C LYS A 262 -7.77 7.33 -8.41
N ILE A 263 -9.07 7.66 -8.50
CA ILE A 263 -10.01 7.53 -7.38
C ILE A 263 -10.19 6.06 -7.04
N LYS A 264 -10.39 5.19 -8.05
CA LYS A 264 -10.46 3.75 -7.85
C LYS A 264 -9.23 3.19 -7.14
N ARG A 265 -8.03 3.56 -7.59
CA ARG A 265 -6.78 3.11 -6.96
C ARG A 265 -6.68 3.57 -5.50
N SER A 266 -7.02 4.83 -5.21
CA SER A 266 -7.04 5.34 -3.84
C SER A 266 -8.02 4.57 -2.97
N ALA A 267 -9.26 4.39 -3.43
CA ALA A 267 -10.30 3.71 -2.66
C ALA A 267 -9.97 2.23 -2.40
N LEU A 268 -9.39 1.52 -3.38
CA LEU A 268 -8.96 0.14 -3.18
C LEU A 268 -7.83 0.04 -2.14
N ARG A 269 -6.88 0.96 -2.15
CA ARG A 269 -5.84 1.04 -1.11
C ARG A 269 -6.45 1.32 0.26
N ASP A 270 -7.42 2.22 0.34
CA ASP A 270 -8.09 2.53 1.60
C ASP A 270 -8.88 1.30 2.11
N PHE A 271 -9.51 0.49 1.25
CA PHE A 271 -10.11 -0.78 1.68
C PHE A 271 -9.08 -1.83 2.12
N ASP A 272 -7.94 -1.93 1.46
CA ASP A 272 -6.85 -2.80 1.90
C ASP A 272 -6.30 -2.35 3.27
N MET A 273 -6.21 -1.04 3.50
CA MET A 273 -5.84 -0.46 4.80
C MET A 273 -6.81 -0.90 5.90
N PHE A 274 -8.12 -0.75 5.67
CA PHE A 274 -9.14 -1.17 6.65
C PHE A 274 -9.00 -2.67 6.96
N GLN A 275 -8.83 -3.52 5.95
CA GLN A 275 -8.62 -4.95 6.16
C GLN A 275 -7.39 -5.23 7.02
N VAL A 276 -6.25 -4.60 6.75
CA VAL A 276 -5.02 -4.82 7.54
C VAL A 276 -5.20 -4.37 9.00
N TYR A 277 -5.86 -3.24 9.25
CA TYR A 277 -6.19 -2.81 10.62
C TYR A 277 -7.11 -3.80 11.34
N LEU A 278 -8.11 -4.36 10.64
CA LEU A 278 -8.99 -5.40 11.17
C LEU A 278 -8.21 -6.66 11.55
N TRP A 279 -7.30 -7.11 10.69
CA TRP A 279 -6.49 -8.30 10.94
C TRP A 279 -5.47 -8.10 12.04
N LEU A 280 -4.93 -6.89 12.17
CA LEU A 280 -4.08 -6.52 13.28
C LEU A 280 -4.86 -6.61 14.61
N CYS A 281 -6.09 -6.09 14.67
CA CYS A 281 -6.97 -6.23 15.83
C CYS A 281 -7.21 -7.71 16.18
N LEU A 282 -7.49 -8.54 15.17
CA LEU A 282 -7.74 -9.97 15.37
C LEU A 282 -6.52 -10.69 15.96
N LEU A 283 -5.31 -10.37 15.47
CA LEU A 283 -4.05 -10.91 16.02
C LEU A 283 -3.64 -10.27 17.35
N GLN A 284 -4.13 -9.09 17.72
CA GLN A 284 -3.82 -8.46 19.01
C GLN A 284 -4.88 -8.72 20.08
N GLY A 285 -6.06 -9.23 19.69
CA GLY A 285 -7.16 -9.51 20.61
C GLY A 285 -7.88 -8.28 21.14
N ASN A 286 -7.70 -7.10 20.53
CA ASN A 286 -8.32 -5.84 20.96
C ASN A 286 -8.62 -4.93 19.75
N LEU A 287 -9.35 -3.83 19.99
CA LEU A 287 -9.76 -2.85 18.95
C LEU A 287 -8.92 -1.58 18.94
N ASP A 288 -7.87 -1.51 19.77
CA ASP A 288 -7.16 -0.27 20.09
C ASP A 288 -6.62 0.43 18.83
N VAL A 289 -6.10 -0.34 17.88
CA VAL A 289 -5.52 0.20 16.63
C VAL A 289 -6.59 0.75 15.69
N ILE A 290 -7.83 0.27 15.76
CA ILE A 290 -8.92 0.86 14.99
C ILE A 290 -9.39 2.14 15.68
N GLU A 291 -9.74 2.04 16.97
CA GLU A 291 -10.37 3.13 17.73
C GLU A 291 -9.44 4.33 17.92
N ASN A 292 -8.15 4.08 18.17
CA ASN A 292 -7.18 5.13 18.50
C ASN A 292 -6.27 5.54 17.34
N GLU A 293 -6.33 4.85 16.19
CA GLU A 293 -5.49 5.18 15.03
C GLU A 293 -6.31 5.29 13.74
N LEU A 294 -6.94 4.20 13.27
CA LEU A 294 -7.62 4.17 11.97
C LEU A 294 -8.74 5.21 11.89
N VAL A 295 -9.63 5.27 12.88
CA VAL A 295 -10.79 6.17 12.84
C VAL A 295 -10.33 7.62 12.78
N ILE A 296 -9.33 7.99 13.58
CA ILE A 296 -8.76 9.32 13.58
C ILE A 296 -8.08 9.62 12.24
N PHE A 297 -7.31 8.68 11.70
CA PHE A 297 -6.68 8.82 10.38
C PHE A 297 -7.74 9.09 9.30
N CYS A 298 -8.80 8.27 9.26
CA CYS A 298 -9.90 8.41 8.31
C CYS A 298 -10.61 9.75 8.47
N ASP A 299 -10.89 10.18 9.70
CA ASP A 299 -11.58 11.45 9.95
C ASP A 299 -10.82 12.62 9.34
N TYR A 300 -9.50 12.71 9.61
CA TYR A 300 -8.66 13.79 9.11
C TYR A 300 -8.48 13.73 7.59
N VAL A 301 -8.12 12.56 7.06
CA VAL A 301 -7.84 12.40 5.63
C VAL A 301 -9.11 12.60 4.81
N PHE A 302 -10.23 11.98 5.18
CA PHE A 302 -11.45 12.05 4.40
C PHE A 302 -12.13 13.41 4.48
N LYS A 303 -12.15 14.07 5.66
CA LYS A 303 -12.60 15.47 5.77
C LYS A 303 -11.73 16.41 4.93
N GLY A 304 -10.41 16.32 5.05
CA GLY A 304 -9.48 17.14 4.26
C GLY A 304 -9.61 16.92 2.74
N MET A 305 -10.05 15.73 2.33
CA MET A 305 -10.28 15.37 0.93
C MET A 305 -11.70 15.68 0.44
N GLY A 306 -12.60 16.12 1.31
CA GLY A 306 -13.99 16.42 1.00
C GLY A 306 -14.82 15.17 0.68
N ILE A 307 -14.46 14.01 1.24
CA ILE A 307 -15.20 12.75 1.08
C ILE A 307 -16.31 12.73 2.15
N PRO A 308 -17.60 12.62 1.77
CA PRO A 308 -18.70 12.54 2.72
C PRO A 308 -18.53 11.34 3.65
N TRP A 309 -18.69 11.55 4.96
CA TRP A 309 -18.55 10.47 5.93
C TRP A 309 -19.52 9.31 5.68
N ARG A 310 -20.75 9.61 5.25
CA ARG A 310 -21.73 8.60 4.80
C ARG A 310 -21.17 7.63 3.74
N MET A 311 -20.29 8.10 2.86
CA MET A 311 -19.64 7.26 1.84
C MET A 311 -18.60 6.34 2.47
N VAL A 312 -17.86 6.84 3.47
CA VAL A 312 -16.90 6.07 4.28
C VAL A 312 -17.65 4.97 5.02
N THR A 313 -18.68 5.32 5.79
CA THR A 313 -19.53 4.37 6.53
C THR A 313 -20.12 3.30 5.63
N MET A 314 -20.65 3.68 4.47
CA MET A 314 -21.20 2.71 3.51
C MET A 314 -20.11 1.82 2.89
N GLY A 315 -18.95 2.40 2.53
CA GLY A 315 -17.82 1.65 2.02
C GLY A 315 -17.32 0.61 3.03
N THR A 316 -17.18 1.00 4.29
CA THR A 316 -16.85 0.08 5.39
C THR A 316 -17.90 -1.02 5.52
N ARG A 317 -19.19 -0.68 5.55
CA ARG A 317 -20.26 -1.69 5.63
C ARG A 317 -20.17 -2.73 4.51
N LEU A 318 -20.04 -2.28 3.26
CA LEU A 318 -19.92 -3.16 2.09
C LEU A 318 -18.66 -4.03 2.16
N LEU A 319 -17.56 -3.49 2.68
CA LEU A 319 -16.32 -4.24 2.91
C LEU A 319 -16.53 -5.34 3.95
N LEU A 320 -17.15 -5.03 5.09
CA LEU A 320 -17.39 -5.99 6.16
C LEU A 320 -18.40 -7.07 5.76
N GLU A 321 -19.44 -6.72 5.00
CA GLU A 321 -20.38 -7.68 4.41
C GLU A 321 -19.67 -8.64 3.45
N GLU A 322 -18.77 -8.12 2.61
CA GLU A 322 -17.98 -8.94 1.70
C GLU A 322 -17.07 -9.91 2.45
N ILE A 323 -16.40 -9.44 3.51
CA ILE A 323 -15.60 -10.28 4.40
C ILE A 323 -16.46 -11.38 5.03
N LEU A 324 -17.59 -11.02 5.63
CA LEU A 324 -18.53 -11.95 6.28
C LEU A 324 -18.99 -13.04 5.32
N SER A 325 -19.18 -12.72 4.05
CA SER A 325 -19.61 -13.69 3.03
C SER A 325 -18.56 -14.79 2.76
N ARG A 326 -17.29 -14.53 3.08
CA ARG A 326 -16.13 -15.42 2.88
C ARG A 326 -15.75 -16.21 4.14
N LEU A 327 -16.51 -16.06 5.21
CA LEU A 327 -16.30 -16.75 6.48
C LEU A 327 -17.23 -17.94 6.63
N THR A 328 -16.70 -19.05 7.12
CA THR A 328 -17.48 -20.16 7.67
C THR A 328 -18.21 -19.74 8.96
N ALA A 329 -19.14 -20.55 9.46
CA ALA A 329 -19.88 -20.24 10.69
C ALA A 329 -18.94 -20.04 11.89
N ASP A 330 -17.94 -20.91 12.06
CA ASP A 330 -16.99 -20.82 13.18
C ASP A 330 -16.09 -19.59 13.07
N GLU A 331 -15.64 -19.26 11.86
CA GLU A 331 -14.82 -18.06 11.61
C GLU A 331 -15.63 -16.77 11.85
N LYS A 332 -16.92 -16.77 11.52
CA LYS A 332 -17.81 -15.64 11.85
C LYS A 332 -17.84 -15.41 13.35
N VAL A 333 -17.99 -16.45 14.16
CA VAL A 333 -17.98 -16.32 15.62
C VAL A 333 -16.68 -15.66 16.10
N ALA A 334 -15.53 -16.08 15.57
CA ALA A 334 -14.24 -15.52 15.93
C ALA A 334 -14.04 -14.06 15.47
N ALA A 335 -14.58 -13.69 14.30
CA ALA A 335 -14.37 -12.36 13.71
C ALA A 335 -15.43 -11.32 14.11
N THR A 336 -16.63 -11.73 14.55
CA THR A 336 -17.80 -10.85 14.73
C THR A 336 -17.51 -9.66 15.64
N GLN A 337 -16.82 -9.86 16.76
CA GLN A 337 -16.50 -8.76 17.68
C GLN A 337 -15.66 -7.67 17.00
N PHE A 338 -14.72 -8.06 16.14
CA PHE A 338 -13.82 -7.13 15.45
C PHE A 338 -14.51 -6.42 14.30
N LEU A 339 -15.34 -7.16 13.55
CA LEU A 339 -16.15 -6.60 12.47
C LEU A 339 -17.15 -5.56 13.00
N ASN A 340 -17.88 -5.90 14.06
CA ASN A 340 -18.82 -4.98 14.71
C ASN A 340 -18.09 -3.80 15.35
N GLY A 341 -16.95 -4.06 16.00
CA GLY A 341 -16.10 -3.02 16.58
C GLY A 341 -15.64 -2.00 15.55
N MET A 342 -15.16 -2.45 14.38
CA MET A 342 -14.81 -1.55 13.28
C MET A 342 -16.01 -0.72 12.81
N MET A 343 -17.17 -1.36 12.62
CA MET A 343 -18.37 -0.66 12.16
C MET A 343 -18.80 0.41 13.17
N HIS A 344 -18.87 0.06 14.46
CA HIS A 344 -19.23 0.98 15.53
C HIS A 344 -18.25 2.14 15.64
N ALA A 345 -16.94 1.89 15.55
CA ALA A 345 -15.94 2.93 15.64
C ALA A 345 -16.04 3.94 14.48
N ILE A 346 -16.38 3.48 13.26
CA ILE A 346 -16.61 4.36 12.11
C ILE A 346 -17.95 5.10 12.21
N GLU A 347 -19.02 4.45 12.69
CA GLU A 347 -20.33 5.10 12.88
C GLU A 347 -20.30 6.15 14.00
N ALA A 348 -19.45 6.00 15.02
CA ALA A 348 -19.36 6.93 16.15
C ALA A 348 -18.77 8.32 15.79
N VAL A 349 -18.27 8.51 14.57
CA VAL A 349 -17.77 9.80 14.07
C VAL A 349 -18.88 10.66 13.45
N ASP A 350 -19.98 10.04 13.00
CA ASP A 350 -21.20 10.71 12.51
C ASP A 350 -22.03 11.22 13.69
#